data_AF-A0A3S1P6Q6-F1
#
_entry.id   AF-A0A3S1P6Q6-F1
#
_cell.length_a   1.000
_cell.length_b   1.000
_cell.length_c   1.000
_cell.angle_alpha   90.00
_cell.angle_beta   90.00
_cell.angle_gamma   90.00
#
_symmetry.space_group_name_H-M   'P 1'
#
loop_
_entity.id
_entity.type
_entity.pdbx_description
1 polymer ?
#
loop_
_entity_poly.entity_id
_entity_poly.type
_entity_poly.pdbx_seq_one_letter_code
_entity_poly.pdbx_strand_id
1 'polypeptide(L)'
;MKSAHAGNGHLRDFTTDPRVLIIAAIAVLVATAGLFAGMVLLKLIRLATNIAYFGQFSLAELRLEDTPLGLAAVIVPVIGALIIGLMARFGSEKIRGHGIPEAIEAILLGRSRLDAKVAVLKPLSSAISIG
;
A
#
# COMPACT_ATOMS: atom_id res chain seq x y z
N MET A 1 -63.44 17.92 -5.08
CA MET A 1 -62.67 18.46 -6.22
C MET A 1 -61.24 18.76 -5.75
N LYS A 2 -60.25 18.26 -6.52
CA LYS A 2 -58.79 18.50 -6.51
C LYS A 2 -57.98 18.14 -5.24
N SER A 3 -57.44 16.94 -5.28
CA SER A 3 -56.15 16.56 -4.67
C SER A 3 -55.05 17.44 -5.27
N ALA A 4 -54.22 18.07 -4.43
CA ALA A 4 -53.12 18.94 -4.86
C ALA A 4 -51.85 18.66 -4.05
N HIS A 5 -50.89 18.05 -4.76
CA HIS A 5 -49.44 18.10 -4.57
C HIS A 5 -48.82 17.43 -3.33
N ALA A 6 -48.78 16.10 -3.36
CA ALA A 6 -47.58 15.38 -2.89
C ALA A 6 -46.42 15.75 -3.83
N GLY A 7 -45.61 16.75 -3.45
CA GLY A 7 -44.42 17.14 -4.20
C GLY A 7 -43.39 16.02 -4.17
N ASN A 8 -43.11 15.44 -5.34
CA ASN A 8 -42.06 14.46 -5.61
C ASN A 8 -40.64 15.03 -5.35
N GLY A 9 -40.30 15.31 -4.09
CA GLY A 9 -39.07 16.02 -3.71
C GLY A 9 -38.06 15.21 -2.90
N HIS A 10 -38.25 13.90 -2.70
CA HIS A 10 -37.46 13.14 -1.70
C HIS A 10 -36.66 11.95 -2.27
N LEU A 11 -36.29 11.93 -3.56
CA LEU A 11 -35.44 10.86 -4.12
C LEU A 11 -34.40 11.37 -5.12
N ARG A 12 -33.97 12.65 -5.02
CA ARG A 12 -33.00 13.27 -5.96
C ARG A 12 -31.55 13.24 -5.49
N ASP A 13 -31.17 12.29 -4.64
CA ASP A 13 -29.79 12.16 -4.14
C ASP A 13 -28.80 11.57 -5.15
N PHE A 14 -29.28 11.17 -6.34
CA PHE A 14 -28.47 10.72 -7.48
C PHE A 14 -28.32 11.79 -8.58
N THR A 15 -28.54 13.07 -8.26
CA THR A 15 -28.30 14.15 -9.23
C THR A 15 -26.79 14.23 -9.48
N THR A 16 -26.35 13.72 -10.63
CA THR A 16 -24.94 13.75 -11.03
C THR A 16 -24.60 15.18 -11.43
N ASP A 17 -24.07 15.93 -10.47
CA ASP A 17 -23.58 17.28 -10.71
C ASP A 17 -22.24 17.25 -11.49
N PRO A 18 -21.88 18.34 -12.19
CA PRO A 18 -20.55 18.47 -12.83
C PRO A 18 -19.37 18.21 -11.88
N ARG A 19 -19.58 18.34 -10.57
CA ARG A 19 -18.63 17.98 -9.52
C ARG A 19 -18.19 16.51 -9.56
N VAL A 20 -19.07 15.60 -10.02
CA VAL A 20 -18.75 14.19 -10.16
C VAL A 20 -17.64 13.98 -11.20
N LEU A 21 -17.63 14.75 -12.29
CA LEU A 21 -16.57 14.69 -13.30
C LEU A 21 -15.22 15.12 -12.73
N ILE A 22 -15.20 16.14 -11.86
CA ILE A 22 -13.97 16.59 -11.17
C ILE A 22 -13.46 15.49 -10.24
N ILE A 23 -14.35 14.87 -9.44
CA ILE A 23 -13.98 13.78 -8.53
C ILE A 23 -13.46 12.57 -9.33
N ALA A 24 -14.11 12.23 -10.45
CA ALA A 24 -13.66 11.16 -11.33
C ALA A 24 -12.27 11.44 -11.92
N ALA A 25 -11.99 12.67 -12.35
CA ALA A 25 -10.67 13.06 -12.84
C ALA A 25 -9.58 12.94 -11.75
N ILE A 26 -9.88 13.38 -10.51
CA ILE A 26 -8.97 13.21 -9.37
C ILE A 26 -8.75 11.72 -9.09
N ALA A 27 -9.81 10.91 -9.13
CA ALA A 27 -9.71 9.47 -8.89
C ALA A 27 -8.80 8.78 -9.91
N VAL A 28 -8.86 9.16 -11.19
CA VAL A 28 -7.94 8.63 -12.23
C VAL A 28 -6.48 8.96 -11.87
N LEU A 29 -6.20 10.19 -11.44
CA LEU A 29 -4.85 10.61 -11.07
C LEU A 29 -4.34 9.84 -9.84
N VAL A 30 -5.16 9.70 -8.80
CA VAL A 30 -4.82 8.96 -7.58
C VAL A 30 -4.65 7.46 -7.87
N ALA A 31 -5.52 6.86 -8.69
CA ALA A 31 -5.41 5.47 -9.11
C ALA A 31 -4.12 5.21 -9.91
N THR A 32 -3.78 6.12 -10.82
CA THR A 32 -2.54 6.06 -11.60
C THR A 32 -1.32 6.11 -10.67
N ALA A 33 -1.30 7.03 -9.70
CA ALA A 33 -0.24 7.09 -8.70
C ALA A 33 -0.15 5.81 -7.86
N GLY A 34 -1.30 5.23 -7.47
CA GLY A 34 -1.37 3.94 -6.77
C GLY A 34 -0.80 2.78 -7.59
N LEU A 35 -1.08 2.74 -8.89
CA LEU A 35 -0.50 1.77 -9.81
C LEU A 35 1.03 1.86 -9.85
N PHE A 36 1.57 3.08 -10.01
CA PHE A 36 3.01 3.30 -9.98
C PHE A 36 3.64 2.91 -8.64
N ALA A 37 3.00 3.26 -7.52
CA ALA A 37 3.46 2.85 -6.19
C ALA A 37 3.50 1.32 -6.04
N GLY A 38 2.48 0.61 -6.54
CA GLY A 38 2.45 -0.86 -6.55
C GLY A 38 3.57 -1.46 -7.41
N MET A 39 3.81 -0.91 -8.60
CA MET A 39 4.93 -1.35 -9.46
C MET A 39 6.29 -1.14 -8.79
N VAL A 40 6.48 -0.01 -8.10
CA VAL A 40 7.70 0.27 -7.33
C VAL A 40 7.85 -0.73 -6.19
N LEU A 41 6.79 -1.03 -5.44
CA LEU A 41 6.81 -2.03 -4.38
C LEU A 41 7.22 -3.41 -4.90
N LEU A 42 6.66 -3.86 -6.02
CA LEU A 42 7.05 -5.13 -6.64
C LEU A 42 8.53 -5.16 -7.07
N LYS A 43 9.05 -4.03 -7.58
CA LYS A 43 10.48 -3.90 -7.89
C LYS A 43 11.35 -3.92 -6.63
N LEU A 44 10.91 -3.28 -5.54
CA LEU A 44 11.61 -3.31 -4.27
C LEU A 44 11.65 -4.71 -3.65
N ILE A 45 10.54 -5.47 -3.74
CA ILE A 45 10.49 -6.87 -3.32
C ILE A 45 11.56 -7.67 -4.10
N ARG A 46 11.56 -7.58 -5.44
CA ARG A 46 12.58 -8.25 -6.27
C ARG A 46 14.01 -7.85 -5.90
N LEU A 47 14.22 -6.57 -5.66
CA LEU A 47 15.53 -6.07 -5.26
C LEU A 47 15.98 -6.65 -3.92
N ALA A 48 15.07 -6.66 -2.92
CA ALA A 48 15.35 -7.24 -1.61
C ALA A 48 15.70 -8.73 -1.73
N THR A 49 14.90 -9.50 -2.46
CA THR A 49 15.15 -10.93 -2.73
C THR A 49 16.49 -11.14 -3.43
N ASN A 50 16.79 -10.37 -4.47
CA ASN A 50 18.03 -10.53 -5.24
C ASN A 50 19.28 -10.19 -4.41
N ILE A 51 19.20 -9.14 -3.59
CA ILE A 51 20.29 -8.79 -2.67
C ILE A 51 20.45 -9.88 -1.61
N ALA A 52 19.36 -10.35 -1.01
CA ALA A 52 19.39 -11.28 0.10
C ALA A 52 19.82 -12.70 -0.31
N TYR A 53 19.31 -13.20 -1.44
CA TYR A 53 19.53 -14.57 -1.90
C TYR A 53 20.68 -14.74 -2.89
N PHE A 54 21.03 -13.69 -3.65
CA PHE A 54 22.05 -13.76 -4.71
C PHE A 54 23.19 -12.74 -4.51
N GLY A 55 23.06 -11.79 -3.57
CA GLY A 55 24.05 -10.73 -3.38
C GLY A 55 24.11 -9.73 -4.55
N GLN A 56 23.09 -9.68 -5.39
CA GLN A 56 23.08 -8.88 -6.62
C GLN A 56 22.10 -7.70 -6.52
N PHE A 57 22.56 -6.51 -6.89
CA PHE A 57 21.70 -5.34 -7.04
C PHE A 57 20.99 -5.37 -8.40
N SER A 58 19.97 -6.21 -8.52
CA SER A 58 19.25 -6.47 -9.77
C SER A 58 17.74 -6.41 -9.58
N LEU A 59 17.02 -6.00 -10.63
CA LEU A 59 15.55 -6.06 -10.71
C LEU A 59 15.06 -7.22 -11.59
N ALA A 60 15.98 -8.10 -12.01
CA ALA A 60 15.66 -9.28 -12.78
C ALA A 60 14.85 -10.28 -11.95
N GLU A 61 14.04 -11.08 -12.65
CA GLU A 61 13.31 -12.19 -12.06
C GLU A 61 14.25 -13.40 -12.00
N LEU A 62 14.94 -13.54 -10.86
CA LEU A 62 15.81 -14.67 -10.55
C LEU A 62 14.99 -15.75 -9.86
N ARG A 63 15.22 -17.02 -10.23
CA ARG A 63 14.50 -18.15 -9.65
C ARG A 63 15.18 -18.52 -8.34
N LEU A 64 14.44 -18.49 -7.23
CA LEU A 64 14.99 -18.77 -5.90
C LEU A 64 15.61 -20.18 -5.79
N GLU A 65 15.20 -21.12 -6.65
CA GLU A 65 15.76 -22.47 -6.74
C GLU A 65 17.25 -22.49 -7.11
N ASP A 66 17.73 -21.46 -7.82
CA ASP A 66 19.13 -21.32 -8.25
C ASP A 66 19.98 -20.57 -7.21
N THR A 67 19.48 -20.36 -5.99
CA THR A 67 20.22 -19.61 -4.96
C THR A 67 21.53 -20.31 -4.59
N PRO A 68 22.67 -19.59 -4.59
CA PRO A 68 23.96 -20.15 -4.19
C PRO A 68 24.03 -20.50 -2.70
N LEU A 69 23.06 -20.07 -1.89
CA LEU A 69 23.05 -20.23 -0.43
C LEU A 69 22.69 -21.66 0.03
N GLY A 70 22.02 -22.45 -0.80
CA GLY A 70 21.55 -23.79 -0.42
C GLY A 70 20.75 -23.77 0.90
N LEU A 71 21.11 -24.63 1.86
CA LEU A 71 20.43 -24.69 3.17
C LEU A 71 20.59 -23.40 4.02
N ALA A 72 21.63 -22.59 3.77
CA ALA A 72 21.82 -21.33 4.49
C ALA A 72 20.75 -20.29 4.16
N ALA A 73 19.97 -20.49 3.09
CA ALA A 73 18.83 -19.66 2.70
C ALA A 73 17.80 -19.47 3.83
N VAL A 74 17.71 -20.41 4.79
CA VAL A 74 16.80 -20.31 5.95
C VAL A 74 17.18 -19.15 6.89
N ILE A 75 18.45 -18.71 6.89
CA ILE A 75 18.91 -17.59 7.72
C ILE A 75 18.37 -16.25 7.20
N VAL A 76 18.12 -16.15 5.89
CA VAL A 76 17.64 -14.91 5.25
C VAL A 76 16.35 -14.36 5.89
N PRO A 77 15.24 -15.13 6.01
CA PRO A 77 14.02 -14.62 6.64
C PRO A 77 14.21 -14.30 8.13
N VAL A 78 15.12 -14.99 8.83
CA VAL A 78 15.45 -14.68 10.24
C VAL A 78 16.07 -13.28 10.34
N ILE A 79 17.04 -12.97 9.46
CA ILE A 79 17.65 -11.65 9.39
C ILE A 79 16.62 -10.59 8.97
N GLY A 80 15.78 -10.89 7.97
CA GLY A 80 14.69 -10.00 7.54
C GLY A 80 13.74 -9.64 8.67
N ALA A 81 13.31 -10.62 9.46
CA ALA A 81 12.44 -10.40 10.62
C ALA A 81 13.12 -9.53 11.71
N LEU A 82 14.42 -9.73 11.95
CA LEU A 82 15.18 -8.88 12.88
C LEU A 82 15.25 -7.43 12.38
N ILE A 83 15.53 -7.22 11.09
CA ILE A 83 15.56 -5.88 10.48
C ILE A 83 14.21 -5.18 10.65
N ILE A 84 13.10 -5.86 10.32
CA ILE A 84 11.75 -5.30 10.46
C ILE A 84 11.42 -5.00 11.93
N GLY A 85 11.83 -5.87 12.85
CA GLY A 85 11.68 -5.65 14.30
C GLY A 85 12.39 -4.38 14.76
N LEU A 86 13.62 -4.15 14.28
CA LEU A 86 14.37 -2.92 14.57
C LEU A 86 13.72 -1.70 13.91
N MET A 87 13.26 -1.81 12.66
CA MET A 87 12.53 -0.73 11.99
C MET A 87 11.25 -0.35 12.75
N ALA A 88 10.53 -1.32 13.32
CA ALA A 88 9.33 -1.05 14.09
C ALA A 88 9.67 -0.38 15.43
N ARG A 89 10.80 -0.77 16.05
CA ARG A 89 11.27 -0.19 17.31
C ARG A 89 11.76 1.25 17.18
N PHE A 90 12.52 1.56 16.13
CA PHE A 90 13.19 2.87 15.97
C PHE A 90 12.54 3.79 14.93
N GLY A 91 11.77 3.24 13.99
CA GLY A 91 11.15 3.98 12.89
C GLY A 91 9.76 4.48 13.24
N SER A 92 8.79 3.58 13.29
CA SER A 92 7.39 3.88 13.66
C SER A 92 6.68 2.59 14.01
N GLU A 93 5.94 2.57 15.12
CA GLU A 93 5.11 1.41 15.49
C GLU A 93 4.00 1.14 14.48
N LYS A 94 3.63 2.14 13.67
CA LYS A 94 2.60 2.05 12.63
C LYS A 94 2.99 1.17 11.43
N ILE A 95 4.15 0.53 11.44
CA ILE A 95 4.57 -0.41 10.39
C ILE A 95 4.28 -1.87 10.76
N ARG A 96 3.69 -2.14 11.93
CA ARG A 96 3.39 -3.49 12.45
C ARG A 96 2.25 -4.25 11.75
N GLY A 97 1.96 -3.93 10.48
CA GLY A 97 1.13 -4.78 9.62
C GLY A 97 -0.40 -4.59 9.71
N HIS A 98 -0.89 -3.70 10.57
CA HIS A 98 -2.34 -3.39 10.69
C HIS A 98 -2.95 -2.66 9.46
N GLY A 99 -2.23 -2.43 8.37
CA GLY A 99 -2.47 -1.35 7.39
C GLY A 99 -3.90 -1.08 6.88
N ILE A 100 -4.78 -2.07 6.79
CA ILE A 100 -6.19 -1.89 6.40
C ILE A 100 -6.95 -1.12 7.51
N PRO A 101 -6.96 -1.60 8.77
CA PRO A 101 -7.37 -0.81 9.93
C PRO A 101 -6.90 0.65 9.96
N GLU A 102 -5.61 0.99 9.82
CA GLU A 102 -5.24 2.43 9.84
C GLU A 102 -5.77 3.21 8.65
N ALA A 103 -5.86 2.59 7.46
CA ALA A 103 -6.44 3.26 6.30
C ALA A 103 -7.91 3.60 6.55
N ILE A 104 -8.65 2.66 7.14
CA ILE A 104 -10.03 2.87 7.56
C ILE A 104 -10.11 3.93 8.66
N GLU A 105 -9.27 3.87 9.69
CA GLU A 105 -9.21 4.86 10.77
C GLU A 105 -8.89 6.27 10.26
N ALA A 106 -7.95 6.38 9.31
CA ALA A 106 -7.60 7.65 8.68
C ALA A 106 -8.78 8.23 7.89
N ILE A 107 -9.55 7.39 7.19
CA ILE A 107 -10.75 7.83 6.45
C ILE A 107 -11.87 8.23 7.42
N LEU A 108 -12.17 7.39 8.42
CA LEU A 108 -13.31 7.56 9.33
C LEU A 108 -13.08 8.66 10.37
N LEU A 109 -11.87 8.74 10.95
CA LEU A 109 -11.55 9.61 12.08
C LEU A 109 -10.46 10.65 11.73
N GLY A 110 -9.53 10.31 10.85
CA GLY A 110 -8.31 11.10 10.58
C GLY A 110 -8.37 12.15 9.46
N ARG A 111 -9.56 12.46 8.92
CA ARG A 111 -9.73 13.38 7.76
C ARG A 111 -8.87 12.99 6.55
N SER A 112 -8.66 11.69 6.34
CA SER A 112 -7.83 11.12 5.27
C SER A 112 -6.37 11.58 5.27
N ARG A 113 -5.81 11.96 6.42
CA ARG A 113 -4.40 12.34 6.54
C ARG A 113 -3.55 11.15 6.97
N LEU A 114 -2.51 10.87 6.20
CA LEU A 114 -1.48 9.88 6.53
C LEU A 114 -0.14 10.57 6.75
N ASP A 115 0.62 10.06 7.71
CA ASP A 115 1.97 10.53 7.99
C ASP A 115 2.92 10.13 6.84
N ALA A 116 3.68 11.09 6.32
CA ALA A 116 4.58 10.87 5.19
C ALA A 116 5.66 9.83 5.50
N LYS A 117 6.15 9.76 6.75
CA LYS A 117 7.13 8.76 7.18
C LYS A 117 6.52 7.36 7.09
N VAL A 118 5.26 7.20 7.51
CA VAL A 118 4.55 5.91 7.45
C VAL A 118 4.28 5.49 6.00
N ALA A 119 3.96 6.45 5.13
CA ALA A 119 3.74 6.19 3.70
C ALA A 119 4.98 5.61 3.00
N VAL A 120 6.19 5.98 3.44
CA VAL A 120 7.46 5.45 2.88
C VAL A 120 7.91 4.19 3.60
N LEU A 121 7.85 4.16 4.94
CA LEU A 121 8.34 3.02 5.71
C LEU A 121 7.53 1.74 5.48
N LYS A 122 6.21 1.84 5.25
CA LYS A 122 5.35 0.66 5.03
C LYS A 122 5.71 -0.13 3.77
N PRO A 123 5.84 0.49 2.58
CA PRO A 123 6.32 -0.20 1.39
C PRO A 123 7.70 -0.83 1.58
N LEU A 124 8.63 -0.13 2.24
CA LEU A 124 9.97 -0.63 2.48
C LEU A 124 9.98 -1.85 3.43
N SER A 125 9.24 -1.78 4.54
CA SER A 125 9.12 -2.91 5.46
C SER A 125 8.42 -4.10 4.80
N SER A 126 7.42 -3.83 3.95
CA SER A 126 6.76 -4.88 3.16
C SER A 126 7.71 -5.52 2.16
N ALA A 127 8.59 -4.74 1.52
CA ALA A 127 9.57 -5.27 0.58
C ALA A 127 10.57 -6.21 1.24
N ILE A 128 11.04 -5.87 2.45
CA ILE A 128 11.96 -6.72 3.24
C ILE A 128 11.24 -7.93 3.84
N SER A 129 9.94 -7.82 4.14
CA SER A 129 9.18 -8.92 4.75
C SER A 129 8.76 -9.97 3.73
N ILE A 130 8.46 -9.54 2.51
CA ILE A 130 7.98 -10.41 1.43
C ILE A 130 9.16 -10.94 0.61
N GLY A 131 10.14 -10.07 0.33
CA GLY A 131 11.29 -10.38 -0.51
C GLY A 131 12.45 -10.94 0.27
#